data_AF-A0A1F7H5W1-F1
#
_entry.id   AF-A0A1F7H5W1-F1
#
_cell.length_a   1.000
_cell.length_b   1.000
_cell.length_c   1.000
_cell.angle_alpha   90.00
_cell.angle_beta   90.00
_cell.angle_gamma   90.00
#
_symmetry.space_group_name_H-M   'P 1'
#
loop_
_entity.id
_entity.type
_entity.pdbx_description
1 polymer ?
#
loop_
_entity_poly.entity_id
_entity_poly.type
_entity_poly.pdbx_seq_one_letter_code
_entity_poly.pdbx_strand_id
1 'polypeptide(L)'
;MNILDSSTFKKVMYFKFFMVIFIWGSIPLLIPVDFLPFLGLNLDSFQIMLLRIWGIIVLLDTVTYLYIYKRPYTRLAKYLLLFGVLDNGGIGVVMLFLTLIYKLPWGIWVNIPFQLFFGYWFWKFYKEGKSEK
;
A
#
# COMPACT_ATOMS: atom_id res chain seq x y z
N MET A 1 17.43 -0.45 20.86
CA MET A 1 17.40 -1.28 19.63
C MET A 1 16.84 -0.42 18.50
N ASN A 2 17.44 -0.42 17.31
CA ASN A 2 16.92 0.37 16.17
C ASN A 2 15.56 -0.22 15.75
N ILE A 3 14.57 0.63 15.46
CA ILE A 3 13.23 0.15 15.09
C ILE A 3 13.28 -0.67 13.79
N LEU A 4 14.24 -0.40 12.93
CA LEU A 4 14.46 -1.09 11.66
C LEU A 4 15.00 -2.53 11.85
N ASP A 5 15.62 -2.85 13.00
CA ASP A 5 16.01 -4.22 13.35
C ASP A 5 14.90 -5.02 14.05
N SER A 6 13.82 -4.33 14.44
CA SER A 6 12.79 -4.92 15.30
C SER A 6 11.98 -6.01 14.59
N SER A 7 11.49 -6.97 15.38
CA SER A 7 10.51 -7.96 14.90
C SER A 7 9.25 -7.28 14.36
N THR A 8 8.90 -6.10 14.89
CA THR A 8 7.80 -5.26 14.44
C THR A 8 8.00 -4.75 13.02
N PHE A 9 9.19 -4.21 12.69
CA PHE A 9 9.50 -3.80 11.32
C PHE A 9 9.34 -4.95 10.35
N LYS A 10 9.93 -6.12 10.67
CA LYS A 10 9.81 -7.31 9.81
C LYS A 10 8.35 -7.71 9.61
N LYS A 11 7.55 -7.78 10.68
CA LYS A 11 6.13 -8.12 10.62
C LYS A 11 5.34 -7.15 9.75
N VAL A 12 5.55 -5.85 9.90
CA VAL A 12 4.85 -4.83 9.10
C VAL A 12 5.26 -4.91 7.63
N MET A 13 6.55 -5.09 7.33
CA MET A 13 7.01 -5.26 5.94
C MET A 13 6.43 -6.54 5.31
N TYR A 14 6.42 -7.67 6.03
CA TYR A 14 5.77 -8.90 5.56
C TYR A 14 4.28 -8.70 5.32
N PHE A 15 3.60 -8.02 6.23
CA PHE A 15 2.18 -7.73 6.06
C PHE A 15 1.93 -6.82 4.85
N LYS A 16 2.78 -5.80 4.63
CA LYS A 16 2.73 -4.97 3.42
C LYS A 16 2.95 -5.80 2.15
N PHE A 17 3.94 -6.70 2.13
CA PHE A 17 4.16 -7.59 0.99
C PHE A 17 2.93 -8.43 0.69
N PHE A 18 2.33 -9.02 1.72
CA PHE A 18 1.11 -9.81 1.56
C PHE A 18 -0.03 -8.97 0.96
N MET A 19 -0.28 -7.77 1.50
CA MET A 19 -1.33 -6.87 1.01
C MET A 19 -1.07 -6.42 -0.43
N VAL A 20 0.16 -6.02 -0.75
CA VAL A 20 0.55 -5.56 -2.10
C VAL A 20 0.46 -6.69 -3.11
N ILE A 21 1.01 -7.87 -2.82
CA ILE A 21 1.03 -8.98 -3.76
C ILE A 21 -0.37 -9.55 -3.96
N PHE A 22 -1.05 -9.93 -2.88
CA PHE A 22 -2.28 -10.71 -3.00
C PHE A 22 -3.51 -9.82 -3.15
N ILE A 23 -3.63 -8.77 -2.34
CA ILE A 23 -4.89 -8.00 -2.27
C ILE A 23 -4.90 -6.86 -3.29
N TRP A 24 -3.84 -6.07 -3.38
CA TRP A 24 -3.82 -4.88 -4.23
C TRP A 24 -3.20 -5.11 -5.61
N GLY A 25 -2.39 -6.16 -5.78
CA GLY A 25 -1.76 -6.50 -7.05
C GLY A 25 -2.51 -7.61 -7.79
N SER A 26 -2.49 -8.81 -7.23
CA SER A 26 -3.02 -10.02 -7.88
C SER A 26 -4.53 -9.97 -8.11
N ILE A 27 -5.32 -9.44 -7.18
CA ILE A 27 -6.78 -9.32 -7.38
C ILE A 27 -7.07 -8.38 -8.56
N PRO A 28 -6.64 -7.10 -8.58
CA PRO A 28 -6.84 -6.25 -9.75
C PRO A 28 -6.30 -6.84 -11.05
N LEU A 29 -5.18 -7.58 -11.01
CA LEU A 29 -4.59 -8.19 -12.20
C LEU A 29 -5.35 -9.42 -12.70
N LEU A 30 -5.88 -10.26 -11.82
CA LEU A 30 -6.35 -11.61 -12.16
C LEU A 30 -7.83 -11.86 -11.90
N ILE A 31 -8.55 -10.94 -11.22
CA ILE A 31 -9.97 -11.13 -10.95
C ILE A 31 -10.74 -11.33 -12.25
N PRO A 32 -11.57 -12.38 -12.40
CA PRO A 32 -12.38 -12.56 -13.61
C PRO A 32 -13.29 -11.35 -13.84
N VAL A 33 -13.48 -10.94 -15.10
CA VAL A 33 -14.30 -9.76 -15.42
C VAL A 33 -15.74 -9.94 -14.92
N ASP A 34 -16.29 -11.15 -15.03
CA ASP A 34 -17.64 -11.48 -14.59
C ASP A 34 -17.82 -11.38 -13.06
N PHE A 35 -16.73 -11.36 -12.28
CA PHE A 35 -16.77 -11.18 -10.83
C PHE A 35 -16.80 -9.71 -10.39
N LEU A 36 -16.44 -8.76 -11.26
CA LEU A 36 -16.37 -7.33 -10.92
C LEU A 36 -17.73 -6.73 -10.51
N PRO A 37 -18.86 -7.04 -11.16
CA PRO A 37 -20.17 -6.53 -10.73
C PRO A 37 -20.55 -6.95 -9.31
N PHE A 38 -20.14 -8.14 -8.86
CA PHE A 38 -20.38 -8.61 -7.48
C PHE A 38 -19.61 -7.81 -6.43
N LEU A 39 -18.53 -7.14 -6.83
CA LEU A 39 -17.79 -6.20 -5.99
C LEU A 39 -18.38 -4.78 -6.03
N GLY A 40 -19.48 -4.57 -6.76
CA GLY A 40 -20.07 -3.25 -7.01
C GLY A 40 -19.28 -2.42 -8.04
N LEU A 41 -18.45 -3.07 -8.86
CA LEU A 41 -17.63 -2.43 -9.88
C LEU A 41 -18.23 -2.67 -11.27
N ASN A 42 -19.02 -1.72 -11.75
CA ASN A 42 -19.55 -1.71 -13.12
C ASN A 42 -18.57 -0.97 -14.04
N LEU A 43 -17.53 -1.67 -14.48
CA LEU A 43 -16.44 -1.10 -15.27
C LEU A 43 -16.61 -1.40 -16.76
N ASP A 44 -16.30 -0.42 -17.62
CA ASP A 44 -16.17 -0.65 -19.05
C ASP A 44 -14.83 -1.32 -19.41
N SER A 45 -14.66 -1.74 -20.67
CA SER A 45 -13.44 -2.42 -21.13
C SER A 45 -12.16 -1.61 -20.94
N PHE A 46 -12.23 -0.29 -21.06
CA PHE A 46 -11.07 0.60 -20.87
C PHE A 46 -10.70 0.69 -19.38
N GLN A 47 -11.68 0.82 -18.50
CA GLN A 47 -11.50 0.82 -17.05
C GLN A 47 -10.99 -0.53 -16.53
N ILE A 48 -11.43 -1.64 -17.12
CA ILE A 48 -10.90 -2.97 -16.80
C ILE A 48 -9.41 -3.04 -17.19
N MET A 49 -9.04 -2.55 -18.38
CA MET A 49 -7.63 -2.50 -18.79
C MET A 49 -6.79 -1.66 -17.81
N LEU A 50 -7.29 -0.50 -17.39
CA LEU A 50 -6.63 0.34 -16.39
C LEU A 50 -6.47 -0.38 -15.04
N LEU A 51 -7.49 -1.13 -14.60
CA LEU A 51 -7.42 -1.95 -13.39
C LEU A 51 -6.30 -3.02 -13.47
N ARG A 52 -6.10 -3.63 -14.65
CA ARG A 52 -4.99 -4.58 -14.86
C ARG A 52 -3.64 -3.90 -14.80
N ILE A 53 -3.48 -2.79 -15.50
CA ILE A 53 -2.24 -1.99 -15.50
C ILE A 53 -1.92 -1.55 -14.07
N TRP A 54 -2.93 -1.11 -13.31
CA TRP A 54 -2.79 -0.79 -11.89
C TRP A 54 -2.29 -1.98 -11.08
N GLY A 55 -2.88 -3.17 -11.26
CA GLY A 55 -2.40 -4.40 -10.61
C GLY A 55 -0.92 -4.69 -10.89
N ILE A 56 -0.47 -4.47 -12.14
CA ILE A 56 0.97 -4.63 -12.50
C ILE A 56 1.83 -3.61 -11.76
N ILE A 57 1.44 -2.33 -11.76
CA ILE A 57 2.18 -1.25 -11.07
C ILE A 57 2.31 -1.57 -9.59
N VAL A 58 1.22 -1.97 -8.94
CA VAL A 58 1.22 -2.34 -7.52
C VAL A 58 2.13 -3.55 -7.26
N LEU A 59 2.15 -4.55 -8.14
CA LEU A 59 3.08 -5.67 -7.99
C LEU A 59 4.55 -5.23 -8.08
N LEU A 60 4.86 -4.24 -8.92
CA LEU A 60 6.20 -3.65 -8.99
C LEU A 60 6.59 -2.93 -7.69
N ASP A 61 5.64 -2.35 -6.95
CA ASP A 61 5.91 -1.75 -5.63
C ASP A 61 6.46 -2.76 -4.62
N THR A 62 6.18 -4.05 -4.81
CA THR A 62 6.79 -5.13 -4.01
C THR A 62 8.32 -5.02 -4.03
N VAL A 63 8.91 -4.68 -5.18
CA VAL A 63 10.36 -4.51 -5.32
C VAL A 63 10.86 -3.35 -4.48
N THR A 64 10.11 -2.24 -4.46
CA THR A 64 10.40 -1.07 -3.62
C THR A 64 10.41 -1.45 -2.14
N TYR A 65 9.37 -2.12 -1.66
CA TYR A 65 9.30 -2.55 -0.26
C TYR A 65 10.37 -3.62 0.06
N LEU A 66 10.71 -4.48 -0.90
CA LEU A 66 11.76 -5.50 -0.74
C LEU A 66 13.14 -4.85 -0.61
N TYR A 67 13.38 -3.78 -1.35
CA TYR A 67 14.58 -2.97 -1.21
C TYR A 67 14.67 -2.36 0.20
N ILE A 68 13.58 -1.73 0.69
CA ILE A 68 13.53 -1.20 2.06
C ILE A 68 13.82 -2.28 3.08
N TYR A 69 13.22 -3.46 2.94
CA TYR A 69 13.42 -4.58 3.87
C TYR A 69 14.86 -5.08 3.89
N LYS A 70 15.50 -5.21 2.71
CA LYS A 70 16.88 -5.71 2.60
C LYS A 70 17.94 -4.67 2.96
N ARG A 71 17.65 -3.38 2.75
CA ARG A 71 18.61 -2.28 2.92
C ARG A 71 18.02 -1.11 3.71
N PRO A 72 17.48 -1.33 4.93
CA PRO A 72 16.67 -0.34 5.63
C PRO A 72 17.45 0.91 6.06
N TYR A 73 18.78 0.82 6.15
CA TYR A 73 19.65 1.91 6.63
C TYR A 73 20.10 2.90 5.56
N THR A 74 19.86 2.58 4.29
CA THR A 74 20.30 3.42 3.17
C THR A 74 19.48 4.72 3.09
N ARG A 75 20.10 5.81 2.60
CA ARG A 75 19.38 7.07 2.33
C ARG A 75 18.19 6.84 1.39
N LEU A 76 18.37 5.99 0.37
CA LEU A 76 17.29 5.62 -0.54
C LEU A 76 16.13 4.94 0.19
N ALA A 77 16.38 3.95 1.04
CA ALA A 77 15.31 3.29 1.82
C ALA A 77 14.56 4.29 2.72
N LYS A 78 15.25 5.29 3.27
CA LYS A 78 14.61 6.35 4.04
C LYS A 78 13.67 7.23 3.18
N TYR A 79 14.07 7.60 1.98
CA TYR A 79 13.19 8.32 1.04
C TYR A 79 12.00 7.44 0.59
N LEU A 80 12.23 6.14 0.37
CA LEU A 80 11.17 5.21 0.02
C LEU A 80 10.19 4.97 1.18
N LEU A 81 10.66 4.97 2.43
CA LEU A 81 9.79 4.96 3.61
C LEU A 81 8.94 6.24 3.67
N LEU A 82 9.54 7.42 3.43
CA LEU A 82 8.79 8.68 3.37
C LEU A 82 7.75 8.67 2.25
N PHE A 83 8.10 8.17 1.06
CA PHE A 83 7.15 7.96 -0.02
C PHE A 83 6.01 7.02 0.43
N GLY A 84 6.34 5.92 1.11
CA GLY A 84 5.35 5.02 1.71
C GLY A 84 4.39 5.71 2.69
N VAL A 85 4.86 6.71 3.47
CA VAL A 85 3.99 7.54 4.32
C VAL A 85 2.98 8.33 3.49
N LEU A 86 3.41 8.95 2.39
CA LEU A 86 2.53 9.73 1.53
C LEU A 86 1.56 8.84 0.77
N ASP A 87 2.05 7.76 0.19
CA ASP A 87 1.27 6.78 -0.56
C ASP A 87 0.20 6.10 0.32
N ASN A 88 0.52 5.79 1.58
CA ASN A 88 -0.43 5.07 2.44
C ASN A 88 -1.18 6.02 3.37
N GLY A 89 -0.48 6.85 4.13
CA GLY A 89 -1.09 7.80 5.05
C GLY A 89 -1.82 8.93 4.33
N GLY A 90 -1.17 9.55 3.34
CA GLY A 90 -1.75 10.65 2.57
C GLY A 90 -3.01 10.22 1.81
N ILE A 91 -2.93 9.13 1.03
CA ILE A 91 -4.09 8.58 0.31
C ILE A 91 -5.19 8.15 1.30
N GLY A 92 -4.85 7.52 2.42
CA GLY A 92 -5.82 7.12 3.44
C GLY A 92 -6.60 8.29 4.04
N VAL A 93 -5.92 9.39 4.34
CA VAL A 93 -6.57 10.62 4.84
C VAL A 93 -7.47 11.25 3.77
N VAL A 94 -6.99 11.34 2.53
CA VAL A 94 -7.78 11.87 1.41
C VAL A 94 -9.03 11.02 1.17
N MET A 95 -8.89 9.69 1.15
CA MET A 95 -10.01 8.77 1.00
C MET A 95 -11.01 8.90 2.15
N LEU A 96 -10.54 9.03 3.40
CA LEU A 96 -11.41 9.24 4.55
C LEU A 96 -12.24 10.53 4.39
N PHE A 97 -11.60 11.63 3.99
CA PHE A 97 -12.30 12.90 3.77
C PHE A 97 -13.32 12.82 2.62
N LEU A 98 -12.93 12.25 1.47
CA LEU A 98 -13.82 12.06 0.33
C LEU A 98 -15.01 11.15 0.67
N THR A 99 -14.81 10.15 1.52
CA THR A 99 -15.88 9.24 1.94
C THR A 99 -16.99 9.95 2.71
N LEU A 100 -16.63 10.93 3.56
CA LEU A 100 -17.60 11.73 4.31
C LEU A 100 -18.48 12.60 3.38
N ILE A 101 -17.96 12.98 2.21
CA ILE A 101 -18.64 13.85 1.24
C ILE A 101 -19.43 13.03 0.21
N TYR A 102 -18.83 11.98 -0.36
CA TYR A 102 -19.32 11.32 -1.58
C TYR A 102 -19.95 9.94 -1.36
N LYS A 103 -20.12 9.48 -0.10
CA LYS A 103 -20.70 8.15 0.24
C LYS A 103 -20.06 7.02 -0.59
N LEU A 104 -18.74 6.91 -0.48
CA LEU A 104 -17.95 5.96 -1.26
C LEU A 104 -18.33 4.48 -0.98
N PRO A 105 -18.12 3.56 -1.94
CA PRO A 105 -18.41 2.14 -1.79
C PRO A 105 -17.73 1.50 -0.57
N TRP A 106 -18.37 0.47 -0.02
CA TRP A 106 -17.87 -0.29 1.15
C TRP A 106 -16.45 -0.83 0.97
N GLY A 107 -16.05 -1.19 -0.25
CA GLY A 107 -14.68 -1.62 -0.55
C GLY A 107 -13.61 -0.55 -0.25
N ILE A 108 -13.96 0.73 -0.34
CA ILE A 108 -13.06 1.85 0.00
C ILE A 108 -12.92 1.97 1.53
N TRP A 109 -14.00 1.71 2.28
CA TRP A 109 -13.97 1.72 3.75
C TRP A 109 -13.03 0.68 4.34
N VAL A 110 -12.96 -0.51 3.75
CA VAL A 110 -12.03 -1.55 4.19
C VAL A 110 -10.58 -1.16 3.92
N ASN A 111 -10.32 -0.41 2.86
CA ASN A 111 -8.97 0.00 2.46
C ASN A 111 -8.38 1.10 3.35
N ILE A 112 -9.20 2.04 3.85
CA ILE A 112 -8.75 3.19 4.65
C ILE A 112 -7.97 2.77 5.92
N PRO A 113 -8.47 1.85 6.78
CA PRO A 113 -7.73 1.40 7.95
C PRO A 113 -6.35 0.81 7.62
N PHE A 114 -6.24 0.04 6.54
CA PHE A 114 -4.95 -0.54 6.12
C PHE A 114 -3.99 0.56 5.64
N GLN A 115 -4.47 1.50 4.84
CA GLN A 115 -3.68 2.64 4.38
C GLN A 115 -3.17 3.49 5.55
N LEU A 116 -4.03 3.82 6.51
CA LEU A 116 -3.62 4.56 7.71
C LEU A 116 -2.66 3.75 8.61
N PHE A 117 -2.89 2.45 8.74
CA PHE A 117 -2.00 1.56 9.49
C PHE A 117 -0.58 1.56 8.90
N PHE A 118 -0.45 1.36 7.58
CA PHE A 118 0.87 1.39 6.92
C PHE A 118 1.48 2.79 6.94
N GLY A 119 0.69 3.84 6.74
CA GLY A 119 1.14 5.22 6.86
C GLY A 119 1.74 5.53 8.23
N TYR A 120 1.07 5.11 9.30
CA TYR A 120 1.56 5.25 10.68
C TYR A 120 2.89 4.52 10.89
N TRP A 121 2.98 3.25 10.50
CA TRP A 121 4.20 2.47 10.73
C TRP A 121 5.37 2.95 9.89
N PHE A 122 5.15 3.31 8.62
CA PHE A 122 6.20 3.89 7.79
C PHE A 122 6.67 5.23 8.34
N TRP A 123 5.78 6.05 8.90
CA TRP A 123 6.16 7.30 9.56
C TRP A 123 7.03 7.02 10.78
N LYS A 124 6.64 6.02 11.58
CA LYS A 124 7.41 5.60 12.74
C LYS A 124 8.81 5.10 12.35
N PHE A 125 8.91 4.24 11.33
CA PHE A 125 10.19 3.74 10.81
C PHE A 125 11.05 4.86 10.22
N TYR A 126 10.45 5.81 9.51
CA TYR A 126 11.15 6.96 8.95
C TYR A 126 11.71 7.89 10.03
N LYS A 127 10.92 8.18 11.07
CA LYS A 127 11.27 9.12 12.14
C LYS A 127 12.28 8.53 13.12
N GLU A 128 12.08 7.26 13.50
CA GLU A 128 12.88 6.59 14.53
C GLU A 128 14.02 5.73 13.95
N GLY A 129 14.01 5.46 12.65
CA GLY A 129 15.07 4.75 11.94
C GLY A 129 16.30 5.63 11.74
N LYS A 130 17.35 5.39 12.54
CA LYS A 130 18.66 6.03 12.32
C LYS A 130 19.30 5.43 11.07
N SER A 131 19.62 6.25 10.08
CA SER A 131 20.48 5.86 8.96
C SER A 131 21.90 5.63 9.47
N GLU A 132 22.62 4.68 8.87
CA GLU A 132 24.07 4.58 9.06
C GLU A 132 24.70 5.92 8.60
N LYS A 133 25.55 6.48 9.46
CA LYS A 133 26.27 7.72 9.17
C LYS A 133 27.34 7.47 8.12
#